data_AF-A0A0F2PX71-F1
#
_entry.id   AF-A0A0F2PX71-F1
#
_cell.length_a   1.000
_cell.length_b   1.000
_cell.length_c   1.000
_cell.angle_alpha   90.00
_cell.angle_beta   90.00
_cell.angle_gamma   90.00
#
_symmetry.space_group_name_H-M   'P 1'
#
loop_
_entity.id
_entity.type
_entity.pdbx_description
1 polymer ?
#
loop_
_entity_poly.entity_id
_entity_poly.type
_entity_poly.pdbx_seq_one_letter_code
_entity_poly.pdbx_strand_id
1 'polypeptide(L)'
;MFEKIYPPTFERVKLHTSKSVNKKIQKQTLENVKYFIDKDKNAISQRIKKLDKEWDTERVLEANAALIILISTILGFTISRWWFVFLGFIAFFLFQHAVQGWCPPLPIIRRLGIRTATEIDEEKVALKMIRKDFEGFKNEPENICQHARLNE
;
A
#
# COMPACT_ATOMS: atom_id res chain seq x y z
N MET A 1 -5.51 -21.81 14.73
CA MET A 1 -6.96 -21.60 14.43
C MET A 1 -7.21 -20.26 13.73
N PHE A 2 -6.52 -19.17 14.10
CA PHE A 2 -6.65 -17.85 13.44
C PHE A 2 -6.10 -17.75 12.00
N GLU A 3 -5.05 -18.49 11.66
CA GLU A 3 -4.44 -18.47 10.30
C GLU A 3 -5.38 -18.92 9.18
N LYS A 4 -6.42 -19.68 9.48
CA LYS A 4 -7.39 -20.13 8.46
C LYS A 4 -8.51 -19.12 8.18
N ILE A 5 -8.69 -18.12 9.05
CA ILE A 5 -9.85 -17.21 8.99
C ILE A 5 -9.45 -15.86 8.38
N TYR A 6 -8.23 -15.38 8.66
CA TYR A 6 -7.77 -14.08 8.18
C TYR A 6 -6.57 -14.21 7.24
N PRO A 7 -6.61 -13.56 6.07
CA PRO A 7 -5.48 -13.57 5.16
C PRO A 7 -4.25 -12.86 5.78
N PRO A 8 -3.02 -13.23 5.38
CA PRO A 8 -1.81 -12.53 5.81
C PRO A 8 -1.92 -11.03 5.53
N THR A 9 -1.42 -10.22 6.47
CA THR A 9 -1.62 -8.75 6.46
C THR A 9 -1.28 -8.08 5.13
N PHE A 10 -0.17 -8.46 4.52
CA PHE A 10 0.31 -7.88 3.27
C PHE A 10 -0.36 -8.47 2.01
N GLU A 11 -1.12 -9.57 2.13
CA GLU A 11 -1.75 -10.25 0.98
C GLU A 11 -3.25 -9.96 0.85
N ARG A 12 -3.91 -9.47 1.91
CA ARG A 12 -5.37 -9.35 1.95
C ARG A 12 -5.95 -8.61 0.74
N VAL A 13 -5.38 -7.46 0.40
CA VAL A 13 -5.79 -6.66 -0.77
C VAL A 13 -5.50 -7.39 -2.09
N LYS A 14 -4.34 -8.04 -2.21
CA LYS A 14 -3.97 -8.79 -3.42
C LYS A 14 -4.93 -9.95 -3.67
N LEU A 15 -5.31 -10.69 -2.63
CA LEU A 15 -6.25 -11.83 -2.71
C LEU A 15 -7.64 -11.40 -3.17
N HIS A 16 -8.06 -10.19 -2.83
CA HIS A 16 -9.35 -9.62 -3.19
C HIS A 16 -9.32 -8.74 -4.47
N THR A 17 -8.17 -8.64 -5.11
CA THR A 17 -8.00 -7.94 -6.39
C THR A 17 -8.07 -8.94 -7.56
N SER A 18 -8.66 -8.55 -8.69
CA SER A 18 -8.73 -9.45 -9.85
C SER A 18 -7.33 -9.80 -10.37
N LYS A 19 -7.18 -11.06 -10.86
CA LYS A 19 -5.90 -11.56 -11.37
C LYS A 19 -5.30 -10.68 -12.48
N SER A 20 -6.14 -10.11 -13.34
CA SER A 20 -5.69 -9.21 -14.43
C SER A 20 -5.10 -7.90 -13.90
N VAL A 21 -5.71 -7.31 -12.87
CA VAL A 21 -5.22 -6.08 -12.24
C VAL A 21 -3.91 -6.34 -11.49
N ASN A 22 -3.84 -7.41 -10.70
CA ASN A 22 -2.60 -7.80 -10.02
C ASN A 22 -1.46 -8.04 -11.03
N LYS A 23 -1.72 -8.78 -12.12
CA LYS A 23 -0.72 -9.00 -13.18
C LYS A 23 -0.28 -7.70 -13.85
N LYS A 24 -1.20 -6.75 -14.07
CA LYS A 24 -0.88 -5.44 -14.66
C LYS A 24 0.07 -4.66 -13.74
N ILE A 25 -0.22 -4.60 -12.44
CA ILE A 25 0.62 -3.92 -11.45
C ILE A 25 2.00 -4.58 -11.37
N GLN A 26 2.04 -5.91 -11.28
CA GLN A 26 3.30 -6.66 -11.25
C GLN A 26 4.15 -6.42 -12.50
N LYS A 27 3.51 -6.42 -13.69
CA LYS A 27 4.20 -6.13 -14.95
C LYS A 27 4.79 -4.72 -14.96
N GLN A 28 4.02 -3.72 -14.51
CA GLN A 28 4.51 -2.34 -14.40
C GLN A 28 5.69 -2.22 -13.44
N THR A 29 5.63 -2.87 -12.27
CA THR A 29 6.74 -2.89 -11.31
C THR A 29 7.99 -3.49 -11.96
N LEU A 30 7.86 -4.62 -12.67
CA LEU A 30 8.99 -5.26 -13.35
C LEU A 30 9.58 -4.38 -14.45
N GLU A 31 8.74 -3.69 -15.23
CA GLU A 31 9.19 -2.75 -16.26
C GLU A 31 9.94 -1.56 -15.65
N ASN A 32 9.46 -1.02 -14.52
CA ASN A 32 10.16 0.02 -13.78
C ASN A 32 11.54 -0.48 -13.32
N VAL A 33 11.62 -1.65 -12.67
CA VAL A 33 12.89 -2.20 -12.20
C VAL A 33 13.87 -2.39 -13.37
N LYS A 34 13.42 -2.99 -14.48
CA LYS A 34 14.25 -3.18 -15.69
C LYS A 34 14.81 -1.87 -16.23
N TYR A 35 13.99 -0.82 -16.23
CA TYR A 35 14.42 0.51 -16.70
C TYR A 35 15.58 1.09 -15.88
N PHE A 36 15.72 0.71 -14.60
CA PHE A 36 16.74 1.24 -13.69
C PHE A 36 18.00 0.37 -13.55
N ILE A 37 18.08 -0.80 -14.19
CA ILE A 37 19.24 -1.72 -14.08
C ILE A 37 20.56 -1.03 -14.49
N ASP A 38 20.56 -0.32 -15.62
CA ASP A 38 21.75 0.31 -16.18
C ASP A 38 21.84 1.82 -15.87
N LYS A 39 21.04 2.30 -14.90
CA LYS A 39 21.03 3.72 -14.51
C LYS A 39 22.04 4.00 -13.41
N ASP A 40 22.49 5.25 -13.34
CA ASP A 40 23.40 5.69 -12.28
C ASP A 40 22.73 5.67 -10.90
N LYS A 41 23.55 5.61 -9.85
CA LYS A 41 23.08 5.55 -8.46
C LYS A 41 22.21 6.74 -8.06
N ASN A 42 22.43 7.94 -8.63
CA ASN A 42 21.63 9.11 -8.30
C ASN A 42 20.22 8.99 -8.89
N ALA A 43 20.08 8.53 -10.13
CA ALA A 43 18.79 8.25 -10.75
C ALA A 43 17.98 7.22 -9.96
N ILE A 44 18.63 6.12 -9.52
CA ILE A 44 17.99 5.10 -8.66
C ILE A 44 17.56 5.73 -7.32
N SER A 45 18.43 6.54 -6.71
CA SER A 45 18.12 7.23 -5.44
C SER A 45 16.94 8.18 -5.56
N GLN A 46 16.81 8.89 -6.68
CA GLN A 46 15.67 9.76 -6.95
C GLN A 46 14.38 8.96 -7.13
N ARG A 47 14.44 7.77 -7.76
CA ARG A 47 13.27 6.89 -7.88
C ARG A 47 12.82 6.38 -6.52
N ILE A 48 13.75 5.92 -5.68
CA ILE A 48 13.41 5.49 -4.30
C ILE A 48 12.72 6.63 -3.55
N LYS A 49 13.28 7.85 -3.59
CA LYS A 49 12.62 9.03 -2.98
C LYS A 49 11.23 9.35 -3.51
N LYS A 50 10.93 8.99 -4.77
CA LYS A 50 9.58 9.12 -5.34
C LYS A 50 8.65 8.03 -4.80
N LEU A 51 9.16 6.80 -4.67
CA LEU A 51 8.42 5.67 -4.10
C LEU A 51 8.07 5.91 -2.62
N ASP A 52 8.95 6.56 -1.85
CA ASP A 52 8.70 6.92 -0.44
C ASP A 52 7.53 7.92 -0.26
N LYS A 53 7.17 8.65 -1.33
CA LYS A 53 6.06 9.60 -1.34
C LYS A 53 4.81 9.06 -2.01
N GLU A 54 4.88 7.88 -2.61
CA GLU A 54 3.74 7.26 -3.27
C GLU A 54 2.69 6.87 -2.24
N TRP A 55 1.42 7.15 -2.53
CA TRP A 55 0.34 6.72 -1.67
C TRP A 55 -0.03 5.28 -2.01
N ASP A 56 -0.02 4.43 -1.00
CA ASP A 56 -0.50 3.07 -1.12
C ASP A 56 -2.03 3.01 -1.07
N THR A 57 -2.55 1.83 -1.41
CA THR A 57 -3.98 1.53 -1.50
C THR A 57 -4.71 1.77 -0.17
N GLU A 58 -4.12 1.37 0.96
CA GLU A 58 -4.75 1.50 2.28
C GLU A 58 -4.80 2.97 2.68
N ARG A 59 -3.71 3.73 2.49
CA ARG A 59 -3.69 5.18 2.75
C ARG A 59 -4.72 5.95 1.91
N VAL A 60 -4.86 5.65 0.63
CA VAL A 60 -5.89 6.26 -0.23
C VAL A 60 -7.28 5.93 0.31
N LEU A 61 -7.54 4.67 0.63
CA LEU A 61 -8.84 4.22 1.12
C LEU A 61 -9.21 4.90 2.44
N GLU A 62 -8.31 4.88 3.42
CA GLU A 62 -8.53 5.42 4.76
C GLU A 62 -8.74 6.94 4.75
N ALA A 63 -7.92 7.69 4.01
CA ALA A 63 -8.04 9.14 3.93
C ALA A 63 -9.39 9.55 3.32
N ASN A 64 -9.83 8.87 2.26
CA ASN A 64 -11.12 9.14 1.62
C ASN A 64 -12.29 8.71 2.53
N ALA A 65 -12.19 7.56 3.20
CA ALA A 65 -13.21 7.11 4.15
C ALA A 65 -13.36 8.10 5.32
N ALA A 66 -12.26 8.55 5.91
CA ALA A 66 -12.26 9.53 6.99
C ALA A 66 -12.89 10.86 6.56
N LEU A 67 -12.57 11.36 5.36
CA LEU A 67 -13.19 12.57 4.82
C LEU A 67 -14.71 12.44 4.67
N ILE A 68 -15.19 11.32 4.11
CA ILE A 68 -16.63 11.09 3.93
C ILE A 68 -17.32 10.95 5.30
N ILE A 69 -16.68 10.30 6.28
CA ILE A 69 -17.20 10.20 7.65
C ILE A 69 -17.35 11.58 8.29
N LEU A 70 -16.34 12.46 8.16
CA LEU A 70 -16.39 13.83 8.69
C LEU A 70 -17.53 14.63 8.07
N ILE A 71 -17.64 14.60 6.74
CA ILE A 71 -18.73 15.27 6.01
C ILE A 71 -20.10 14.72 6.45
N SER A 72 -20.24 13.38 6.50
CA SER A 72 -21.49 12.73 6.90
C SER A 72 -21.88 13.06 8.34
N THR A 73 -20.90 13.23 9.23
CA THR A 73 -21.13 13.66 10.61
C THR A 73 -21.74 15.06 10.65
N ILE A 74 -21.14 16.02 9.94
CA ILE A 74 -21.63 17.40 9.87
C ILE A 74 -23.05 17.45 9.28
N LEU A 75 -23.31 16.71 8.20
CA LEU A 75 -24.63 16.65 7.57
C LEU A 75 -25.67 15.94 8.45
N GLY A 76 -25.23 15.01 9.31
CA GLY A 76 -26.08 14.36 10.32
C GLY A 76 -26.64 15.33 11.36
N PHE A 77 -25.83 16.31 11.77
CA PHE A 77 -26.25 17.34 12.71
C PHE A 77 -26.99 18.51 12.04
N THR A 78 -26.64 18.85 10.80
CA THR A 78 -27.15 20.08 10.14
C THR A 78 -28.32 19.85 9.19
N ILE A 79 -28.44 18.67 8.56
CA ILE A 79 -29.46 18.40 7.53
C ILE A 79 -30.43 17.32 7.97
N SER A 80 -29.97 16.10 8.28
CA SER A 80 -30.86 14.97 8.56
C SER A 80 -30.13 13.83 9.28
N ARG A 81 -30.81 13.19 10.24
CA ARG A 81 -30.28 12.03 10.98
C ARG A 81 -29.97 10.82 10.10
N TRP A 82 -30.53 10.73 8.89
CA TRP A 82 -30.21 9.68 7.92
C TRP A 82 -28.73 9.65 7.52
N TRP A 83 -28.01 10.77 7.61
CA TRP A 83 -26.56 10.80 7.37
C TRP A 83 -25.76 10.01 8.40
N PHE A 84 -26.26 9.81 9.63
CA PHE A 84 -25.61 8.93 10.60
C PHE A 84 -25.73 7.45 10.21
N VAL A 85 -26.81 7.06 9.53
CA VAL A 85 -26.94 5.70 8.97
C VAL A 85 -25.88 5.49 7.88
N PHE A 86 -25.70 6.48 7.00
CA PHE A 86 -24.66 6.45 5.98
C PHE A 86 -23.24 6.42 6.57
N LEU A 87 -22.97 7.20 7.62
CA LEU A 87 -21.72 7.12 8.38
C LEU A 87 -21.47 5.72 8.93
N GLY A 88 -22.48 5.11 9.58
CA GLY A 88 -22.38 3.75 10.11
C GLY A 88 -22.07 2.72 9.02
N PHE A 89 -22.66 2.87 7.84
CA PHE A 89 -22.38 2.02 6.68
C PHE A 89 -20.91 2.12 6.23
N ILE A 90 -20.34 3.33 6.14
CA ILE A 90 -18.93 3.52 5.77
C ILE A 90 -18.01 2.90 6.82
N ALA A 91 -18.27 3.16 8.11
CA ALA A 91 -17.49 2.62 9.21
C ALA A 91 -17.49 1.08 9.22
N PHE A 92 -18.64 0.46 8.94
CA PHE A 92 -18.76 -0.99 8.81
C PHE A 92 -17.86 -1.55 7.71
N PHE A 93 -17.85 -0.95 6.52
CA PHE A 93 -16.99 -1.43 5.42
C PHE A 93 -15.51 -1.16 5.66
N LEU A 94 -15.16 -0.06 6.33
CA LEU A 94 -13.77 0.20 6.71
C LEU A 94 -13.29 -0.83 7.74
N PHE A 95 -14.13 -1.18 8.72
CA PHE A 95 -13.83 -2.25 9.66
C PHE A 95 -13.67 -3.60 8.95
N GLN A 96 -14.60 -3.95 8.06
CA GLN A 96 -14.50 -5.17 7.26
C GLN A 96 -13.22 -5.19 6.42
N HIS A 97 -12.81 -4.05 5.86
CA HIS A 97 -11.56 -3.93 5.12
C HIS A 97 -10.34 -4.18 6.01
N ALA A 98 -10.28 -3.58 7.20
CA ALA A 98 -9.17 -3.79 8.12
C ALA A 98 -8.99 -5.27 8.51
N VAL A 99 -10.11 -6.00 8.60
CA VAL A 99 -10.13 -7.42 9.01
C VAL A 99 -9.88 -8.39 7.84
N GLN A 100 -10.54 -8.18 6.69
CA GLN A 100 -10.54 -9.12 5.56
C GLN A 100 -9.74 -8.63 4.35
N GLY A 101 -9.51 -7.32 4.25
CA GLY A 101 -8.86 -6.67 3.12
C GLY A 101 -9.77 -6.37 1.93
N TRP A 102 -11.10 -6.46 2.07
CA TRP A 102 -12.05 -6.11 1.01
C TRP A 102 -13.06 -5.03 1.44
N CYS A 103 -13.30 -4.09 0.52
CA CYS A 103 -14.40 -3.13 0.59
C CYS A 103 -14.86 -2.71 -0.82
N PRO A 104 -16.08 -2.16 -0.98
CA PRO A 104 -16.62 -1.78 -2.29
C PRO A 104 -15.73 -0.85 -3.14
N PRO A 105 -15.02 0.15 -2.58
CA PRO A 105 -14.14 1.02 -3.37
C PRO A 105 -12.84 0.35 -3.85
N LEU A 106 -12.42 -0.74 -3.21
CA LEU A 106 -11.10 -1.34 -3.44
C LEU A 106 -10.86 -1.75 -4.90
N PRO A 107 -11.80 -2.43 -5.60
CA PRO A 107 -11.59 -2.80 -7.00
C PRO A 107 -11.40 -1.59 -7.92
N ILE A 108 -11.98 -0.43 -7.58
CA ILE A 108 -11.84 0.80 -8.35
C ILE A 108 -10.43 1.37 -8.13
N ILE A 109 -10.04 1.54 -6.87
CA ILE A 109 -8.69 2.02 -6.47
C ILE A 109 -7.61 1.18 -7.14
N ARG A 110 -7.74 -0.15 -7.10
CA ARG A 110 -6.78 -1.10 -7.68
C ARG A 110 -6.75 -1.02 -9.21
N ARG A 111 -7.90 -0.83 -9.88
CA ARG A 111 -7.95 -0.64 -11.35
C ARG A 111 -7.28 0.66 -11.80
N LEU A 112 -7.29 1.70 -10.95
CA LEU A 112 -6.53 2.94 -11.19
C LEU A 112 -5.01 2.75 -11.07
N GLY A 113 -4.54 1.54 -10.71
CA GLY A 113 -3.12 1.22 -10.64
C GLY A 113 -2.47 1.63 -9.32
N ILE A 114 -3.26 2.02 -8.31
CA ILE A 114 -2.74 2.36 -6.98
C ILE A 114 -2.24 1.06 -6.33
N ARG A 115 -0.96 1.07 -5.98
CA ARG A 115 -0.24 -0.09 -5.47
C ARG A 115 -0.44 -0.26 -3.97
N THR A 116 -0.24 -1.47 -3.47
CA THR A 116 -0.14 -1.72 -2.02
C THR A 116 1.23 -1.29 -1.52
N ALA A 117 1.37 -1.05 -0.22
CA ALA A 117 2.67 -0.71 0.39
C ALA A 117 3.72 -1.77 0.04
N THR A 118 3.36 -3.06 0.13
CA THR A 118 4.23 -4.18 -0.24
C THR A 118 4.68 -4.16 -1.69
N GLU A 119 3.80 -3.83 -2.65
CA GLU A 119 4.18 -3.73 -4.07
C GLU A 119 5.12 -2.55 -4.35
N ILE A 120 4.99 -1.46 -3.58
CA ILE A 120 5.90 -0.30 -3.64
C ILE A 120 7.25 -0.69 -3.02
N ASP A 121 7.24 -1.39 -1.89
CA ASP A 121 8.43 -1.88 -1.21
C ASP A 121 9.19 -2.92 -2.02
N GLU A 122 8.49 -3.82 -2.72
CA GLU A 122 9.09 -4.77 -3.67
C GLU A 122 9.94 -4.03 -4.73
N GLU A 123 9.42 -2.93 -5.30
CA GLU A 123 10.19 -2.09 -6.23
C GLU A 123 11.38 -1.41 -5.52
N LYS A 124 11.16 -0.79 -4.35
CA LYS A 124 12.22 -0.12 -3.59
C LYS A 124 13.37 -1.08 -3.26
N VAL A 125 13.06 -2.28 -2.77
CA VAL A 125 14.05 -3.30 -2.41
C VAL A 125 14.84 -3.74 -3.64
N ALA A 126 14.17 -4.01 -4.77
CA ALA A 126 14.84 -4.35 -6.02
C ALA A 126 15.82 -3.24 -6.47
N LEU A 127 15.40 -1.98 -6.36
CA LEU A 127 16.25 -0.82 -6.70
C LEU A 127 17.44 -0.66 -5.74
N LYS A 128 17.26 -0.91 -4.43
CA LYS A 128 18.35 -0.92 -3.45
C LYS A 128 19.37 -2.04 -3.74
N MET A 129 18.91 -3.20 -4.19
CA MET A 129 19.77 -4.29 -4.65
C MET A 129 20.60 -3.86 -5.86
N ILE A 130 19.98 -3.24 -6.87
CA ILE A 130 20.68 -2.72 -8.07
C ILE A 130 21.69 -1.64 -7.68
N ARG A 131 21.36 -0.75 -6.72
CA ARG A 131 22.25 0.29 -6.21
C ARG A 131 23.43 -0.26 -5.37
N LYS A 132 23.38 -1.55 -5.03
CA LYS A 132 24.34 -2.29 -4.19
C LYS A 132 24.33 -1.85 -2.72
N ASP A 133 23.18 -1.44 -2.20
CA ASP A 133 23.05 -1.00 -0.80
C ASP A 133 23.28 -2.13 0.21
N PHE A 134 23.24 -3.38 -0.26
CA PHE A 134 23.36 -4.57 0.56
C PHE A 134 24.75 -5.24 0.49
N GLU A 135 25.73 -4.63 -0.20
CA GLU A 135 27.10 -5.16 -0.27
C GLU A 135 27.93 -4.70 0.95
N GLY A 136 28.69 -5.61 1.57
CA GLY A 136 29.63 -5.28 2.64
C GLY A 136 29.14 -5.44 4.09
N PHE A 137 28.00 -6.09 4.32
CA PHE A 137 27.56 -6.40 5.69
C PHE A 137 28.51 -7.39 6.37
N LYS A 138 29.04 -7.00 7.54
CA LYS A 138 29.53 -7.96 8.53
C LYS A 138 28.32 -8.61 9.19
N ASN A 139 28.39 -9.91 9.50
CA ASN A 139 27.34 -10.69 10.16
C ASN A 139 27.18 -10.29 11.65
N GLU A 140 26.99 -9.01 11.93
CA GLU A 140 26.74 -8.47 13.26
C GLU A 140 25.27 -8.04 13.35
N PRO A 141 24.46 -8.68 14.22
CA PRO A 141 23.00 -8.50 14.25
C PRO A 141 22.58 -7.06 14.58
N GLU A 142 23.39 -6.33 15.35
CA GLU A 142 23.14 -4.93 15.71
C GLU A 142 23.25 -3.99 14.49
N ASN A 143 24.28 -4.19 13.66
CA ASN A 143 24.50 -3.43 12.44
C ASN A 143 23.40 -3.69 11.39
N ILE A 144 22.92 -4.93 11.30
CA ILE A 144 21.82 -5.31 10.39
C ILE A 144 20.52 -4.62 10.80
N CYS A 145 20.15 -4.66 12.08
CA CYS A 145 18.93 -4.01 12.59
C CYS A 145 18.98 -2.49 12.47
N GLN A 146 20.14 -1.88 12.73
CA GLN A 146 20.30 -0.43 12.58
C GLN A 146 20.17 0.00 11.11
N HIS A 147 20.76 -0.75 10.17
CA HIS A 147 20.63 -0.47 8.74
C HIS A 147 19.23 -0.74 8.20
N ALA A 148 18.52 -1.77 8.70
CA ALA A 148 17.14 -2.02 8.32
C ALA A 148 16.25 -0.81 8.66
N ARG A 149 16.42 -0.22 9.84
CA ARG A 149 15.67 0.97 10.28
C ARG A 149 16.02 2.26 9.55
N LEU A 150 17.27 2.44 9.14
CA LEU A 150 17.72 3.64 8.40
C LEU A 150 17.31 3.63 6.93
N ASN A 151 16.92 2.46 6.43
CA ASN A 151 16.49 2.26 5.05
C ASN A 151 14.96 2.19 4.92
N GLU A 152 14.18 2.25 5.99
CA GLU A 152 12.72 2.49 5.96
C GLU A 152 12.41 3.98 5.71
#